data_AF-A0A935V3U1-F1
#
_entry.id   AF-A0A935V3U1-F1
#
_cell.length_a   1.000
_cell.length_b   1.000
_cell.length_c   1.000
_cell.angle_alpha   90.00
_cell.angle_beta   90.00
_cell.angle_gamma   90.00
#
_symmetry.space_group_name_H-M   'P 1'
#
loop_
_entity.id
_entity.type
_entity.pdbx_description
1 polymer ?
#
loop_
_entity_poly.entity_id
_entity_poly.type
_entity_poly.pdbx_seq_one_letter_code
_entity_poly.pdbx_strand_id
1 'polypeptide(L)'
;MACNLLLIAQSDHVHLADFQALASEICDVAPDVHAYAIWDQSYDWETIDSALDRPSFSFCPVPVRAFKPWRGPLLQCRRLYKSEEYAALQQADVPLPCWGLLTPDSKPDLDGSVRMSW
;
A
#
# COMPACT_ATOMS: atom_id res chain seq x y z
N MET A 1 25.75 9.04 0.25
CA MET A 1 24.81 10.07 0.76
C MET A 1 23.70 9.28 1.42
N ALA A 2 23.44 9.49 2.72
CA ALA A 2 22.49 8.69 3.47
C ALA A 2 21.04 8.96 2.99
N CYS A 3 20.28 7.91 2.69
CA CYS A 3 18.91 7.99 2.19
C CYS A 3 17.92 7.77 3.33
N ASN A 4 17.03 8.73 3.59
CA ASN A 4 16.01 8.58 4.64
C ASN A 4 14.70 8.06 4.03
N LEU A 5 14.26 6.89 4.49
CA LEU A 5 13.02 6.24 4.09
C LEU A 5 12.01 6.32 5.25
N LEU A 6 10.83 6.87 5.00
CA LEU A 6 9.72 6.82 5.95
C LEU A 6 8.70 5.77 5.55
N LEU A 7 8.42 4.84 6.44
CA LEU A 7 7.37 3.83 6.33
C LEU A 7 6.16 4.31 7.16
N ILE A 8 5.08 4.66 6.47
CA ILE A 8 3.90 5.27 7.10
C ILE A 8 2.88 4.18 7.42
N ALA A 9 2.70 3.88 8.70
CA ALA A 9 1.71 2.92 9.20
C ALA A 9 0.34 3.60 9.42
N GLN A 10 -0.73 2.90 9.08
CA GLN A 10 -2.10 3.36 9.34
C GLN A 10 -2.82 2.30 10.17
N SER A 11 -3.37 2.69 11.33
CA SER A 11 -3.93 1.79 12.36
C SER A 11 -4.89 0.71 11.84
N ASP A 12 -5.65 1.03 10.79
CA ASP A 12 -6.71 0.17 10.26
C ASP A 12 -6.21 -0.86 9.22
N HIS A 13 -4.97 -0.73 8.76
CA HIS A 13 -4.45 -1.53 7.63
C HIS A 13 -3.05 -2.09 7.86
N VAL A 14 -2.19 -1.36 8.57
CA VAL A 14 -0.80 -1.73 8.78
C VAL A 14 -0.41 -1.37 10.20
N HIS A 15 0.03 -2.38 10.95
CA HIS A 15 0.53 -2.14 12.30
C HIS A 15 1.93 -1.54 12.25
N LEU A 16 2.18 -0.54 13.10
CA LEU A 16 3.49 0.11 13.20
C LEU A 16 4.62 -0.90 13.48
N ALA A 17 4.34 -1.92 14.29
CA ALA A 17 5.33 -2.96 14.65
C ALA A 17 5.87 -3.71 13.42
N ASP A 18 5.01 -4.02 12.44
CA ASP A 18 5.42 -4.68 11.20
C ASP A 18 6.37 -3.79 10.39
N PHE A 19 6.10 -2.49 10.36
CA PHE A 19 6.96 -1.52 9.70
C PHE A 19 8.26 -1.24 10.46
N GLN A 20 8.27 -1.35 11.78
CA GLN A 20 9.51 -1.28 12.57
C GLN A 20 10.41 -2.48 12.29
N ALA A 21 9.83 -3.68 12.22
CA ALA A 21 10.58 -4.88 11.81
C ALA A 21 11.13 -4.72 10.39
N LEU A 22 10.29 -4.29 9.44
CA LEU A 22 10.72 -4.04 8.07
C LEU A 22 11.80 -2.96 7.98
N ALA A 23 11.72 -1.89 8.76
CA ALA A 23 12.74 -0.84 8.81
C ALA A 23 14.09 -1.40 9.27
N SER A 24 14.10 -2.29 10.27
CA SER A 24 15.33 -2.96 10.73
C SER A 24 15.94 -3.78 9.60
N GLU A 25 15.16 -4.64 8.95
CA GLU A 25 15.62 -5.49 7.85
C GLU A 25 16.15 -4.66 6.66
N ILE A 26 15.50 -3.53 6.34
CA ILE A 26 15.98 -2.62 5.30
C ILE A 26 17.34 -2.04 5.66
N CYS A 27 17.53 -1.60 6.91
CA CYS A 27 18.82 -1.08 7.37
C CYS A 27 19.91 -2.17 7.31
N ASP A 28 19.56 -3.44 7.58
CA ASP A 28 20.50 -4.55 7.53
C ASP A 28 20.92 -4.90 6.09
N VAL A 29 19.97 -4.88 5.14
CA VAL A 29 20.22 -5.19 3.72
C VAL A 29 20.85 -4.02 2.96
N ALA A 30 20.47 -2.79 3.30
CA ALA A 30 20.94 -1.56 2.68
C ALA A 30 21.38 -0.55 3.75
N PRO A 31 22.61 -0.66 4.28
CA PRO A 31 23.08 0.17 5.39
C PRO A 31 23.19 1.67 5.09
N ASP A 32 23.11 2.06 3.81
CA ASP A 32 23.06 3.46 3.36
C ASP A 32 21.63 4.04 3.38
N VAL A 33 20.62 3.20 3.63
CA VAL A 33 19.22 3.58 3.83
C VAL A 33 18.89 3.58 5.31
N HIS A 34 18.51 4.74 5.84
CA HIS A 34 17.95 4.87 7.17
C HIS A 34 16.43 4.83 7.08
N ALA A 35 15.85 3.70 7.47
CA ALA A 35 14.41 3.49 7.47
C ALA A 35 13.80 3.81 8.84
N TYR A 36 12.68 4.53 8.85
CA TYR A 36 11.93 4.86 10.05
C TYR A 36 10.46 4.50 9.84
N ALA A 37 9.84 3.88 10.84
CA ALA A 37 8.42 3.62 10.85
C ALA A 37 7.69 4.66 11.70
N ILE A 38 6.66 5.29 11.14
CA ILE A 38 5.86 6.33 11.82
C ILE A 38 4.36 6.15 11.56
N TRP A 39 3.52 6.79 12.36
CA TRP A 39 2.07 6.77 12.15
C TRP A 39 1.64 7.78 11.08
N ASP A 40 0.54 7.47 10.39
CA ASP A 40 -0.21 8.41 9.56
C ASP A 40 -0.89 9.47 10.44
N GLN A 41 -0.14 10.52 10.77
CA GLN A 41 -0.61 11.66 11.54
C GLN A 41 -0.01 12.97 11.00
N SER A 42 -0.58 14.09 11.41
CA SER A 42 0.01 15.41 11.14
C SER A 42 1.25 15.59 12.01
N TYR A 43 2.34 16.02 11.39
CA TYR A 43 3.58 16.36 12.07
C TYR A 43 3.85 17.86 11.96
N ASP A 44 4.38 18.42 13.04
CA ASP A 44 5.00 19.74 13.02
C ASP A 44 6.46 19.57 12.61
N TRP A 45 6.77 19.94 11.37
CA TRP A 45 8.10 19.78 10.79
C TRP A 45 9.15 20.68 11.47
N GLU A 46 8.76 21.71 12.22
CA GLU A 46 9.68 22.57 12.96
C GLU A 46 10.24 21.90 14.22
N THR A 47 9.51 20.92 14.77
CA THR A 47 9.82 20.30 16.07
C THR A 47 10.17 18.82 15.99
N ILE A 48 10.08 18.22 14.80
CA ILE A 48 10.39 16.81 14.59
C ILE A 48 11.91 16.57 14.55
N ASP A 49 12.33 15.32 14.79
CA ASP A 49 13.71 14.89 14.60
C ASP A 49 14.21 15.25 13.19
N SER A 50 15.40 15.83 13.11
CA SER A 50 16.07 16.22 11.87
C SER A 50 16.15 15.10 10.81
N ALA A 51 16.20 13.83 11.21
CA ALA A 51 16.19 12.70 10.29
C ALA A 51 14.82 12.50 9.64
N LEU A 52 13.74 12.77 10.38
CA LEU A 52 12.36 12.70 9.90
C LEU A 52 11.96 13.93 9.09
N ASP A 53 12.56 15.10 9.32
CA ASP A 53 12.33 16.34 8.55
C ASP A 53 12.92 16.30 7.13
N ARG A 54 13.85 15.38 6.87
CA ARG A 54 14.52 15.27 5.56
C ARG A 54 14.33 13.91 4.91
N PRO A 55 13.08 13.47 4.67
CA PRO A 55 12.85 12.22 3.98
C PRO A 55 13.30 12.35 2.53
N SER A 56 14.09 11.38 2.09
CA SER A 56 14.41 11.21 0.67
C SER A 56 13.22 10.57 -0.05
N PHE A 57 12.46 9.75 0.66
CA PHE A 57 11.32 9.00 0.14
C PHE A 57 10.39 8.57 1.28
N SER A 58 9.09 8.57 1.03
CA SER A 58 8.08 8.05 1.96
C SER A 58 7.22 6.99 1.26
N PHE A 59 6.83 5.95 1.99
CA PHE A 59 6.01 4.85 1.49
C PHE A 59 4.82 4.57 2.40
N CYS A 60 3.64 4.40 1.80
CA CYS A 60 2.47 3.85 2.45
C CYS A 60 1.76 2.86 1.52
N PRO A 61 1.42 1.63 1.95
CA PRO A 61 0.72 0.67 1.10
C PRO A 61 -0.76 1.00 0.92
N VAL A 62 -1.24 2.05 1.57
CA VAL A 62 -2.60 2.59 1.41
C VAL A 62 -2.54 4.11 1.24
N PRO A 63 -3.60 4.74 0.71
CA PRO A 63 -3.66 6.20 0.67
C PRO A 63 -3.59 6.79 2.08
N VAL A 64 -2.63 7.68 2.33
CA VAL A 64 -2.49 8.37 3.62
C VAL A 64 -3.64 9.35 3.84
N ARG A 65 -4.01 9.58 5.10
CA ARG A 65 -5.08 10.50 5.50
C ARG A 65 -4.56 11.83 6.04
N ALA A 66 -3.50 11.80 6.84
CA ALA A 66 -3.04 12.96 7.61
C ALA A 66 -1.58 13.35 7.30
N PHE A 67 -0.72 12.36 7.09
CA PHE A 67 0.69 12.57 6.80
C PHE A 67 0.88 13.36 5.50
N LYS A 68 1.69 14.42 5.58
CA LYS A 68 2.10 15.22 4.42
C LYS A 68 3.60 15.46 4.51
N PRO A 69 4.41 14.81 3.66
CA PRO A 69 5.84 14.99 3.72
C PRO A 69 6.19 16.45 3.39
N TRP A 70 7.11 17.04 4.17
CA TRP A 70 7.66 18.34 3.85
C TRP A 70 8.50 18.31 2.56
N ARG A 71 9.19 17.19 2.32
CA ARG A 71 10.10 16.97 1.19
C ARG A 71 10.02 15.53 0.69
N GLY A 72 10.53 15.31 -0.52
CA GLY A 72 10.60 13.98 -1.12
C GLY A 72 9.24 13.45 -1.60
N PRO A 73 9.24 12.43 -2.47
CA PRO A 73 8.02 11.80 -2.94
C PRO A 73 7.41 10.93 -1.83
N LEU A 74 6.08 10.93 -1.79
CA LEU A 74 5.29 9.89 -1.13
C LEU A 74 4.78 8.93 -2.18
N LEU A 75 5.23 7.69 -2.15
CA LEU A 75 4.60 6.61 -2.90
C LEU A 75 3.51 5.97 -2.07
N GLN A 76 2.34 5.87 -2.68
CA GLN A 76 1.20 5.21 -2.11
C GLN A 76 0.55 4.28 -3.11
N CYS A 77 0.09 3.13 -2.64
CA CYS A 77 -0.69 2.22 -3.48
C CYS A 77 -2.13 2.73 -3.60
N ARG A 78 -2.76 2.39 -4.73
CA ARG A 78 -4.19 2.63 -4.96
C ARG A 78 -4.99 1.44 -4.45
N ARG A 79 -6.09 1.70 -3.73
CA ARG A 79 -7.06 0.65 -3.43
C ARG A 79 -7.77 0.24 -4.71
N LEU A 80 -7.78 -1.06 -4.98
CA LEU A 80 -8.58 -1.64 -6.06
C LEU A 80 -9.85 -2.24 -5.48
N TYR A 81 -10.95 -2.09 -6.19
CA TYR A 81 -12.13 -2.91 -5.93
C TYR A 81 -11.84 -4.36 -6.33
N LYS A 82 -12.54 -5.32 -5.72
CA LYS A 82 -12.29 -6.75 -5.97
C LYS A 82 -12.45 -7.13 -7.44
N SER A 83 -13.40 -6.51 -8.14
CA SER A 83 -13.59 -6.68 -9.58
C SER A 83 -12.43 -6.13 -10.41
N GLU A 84 -11.83 -5.02 -10.00
CA GLU A 84 -10.65 -4.45 -10.66
C GLU A 84 -9.41 -5.32 -10.44
N GLU A 85 -9.25 -5.87 -9.24
CA GLU A 85 -8.19 -6.84 -8.92
C GLU A 85 -8.31 -8.08 -9.83
N TYR A 86 -9.51 -8.67 -9.93
CA TYR A 86 -9.76 -9.84 -10.79
C TYR A 86 -9.54 -9.53 -12.27
N ALA A 87 -10.01 -8.37 -12.74
CA ALA A 87 -9.78 -7.94 -14.11
C ALA A 87 -8.28 -7.78 -14.42
N ALA A 88 -7.51 -7.18 -13.51
CA ALA A 88 -6.07 -7.03 -13.66
C ALA A 88 -5.32 -8.37 -13.64
N LEU A 89 -5.72 -9.29 -12.76
CA LEU A 89 -5.15 -10.64 -12.70
C LEU A 89 -5.46 -11.43 -13.97
N GLN A 90 -6.67 -11.32 -14.50
CA GLN A 90 -7.05 -11.94 -15.77
C GLN A 90 -6.27 -11.37 -16.95
N GLN A 91 -6.03 -10.06 -16.98
CA GLN A 91 -5.18 -9.41 -18.00
C GLN A 91 -3.71 -9.85 -17.91
N ALA A 92 -3.25 -10.20 -16.71
CA ALA A 92 -1.91 -10.71 -16.46
C ALA A 92 -1.79 -12.24 -16.64
N ASP A 93 -2.82 -12.91 -17.16
CA ASP A 93 -2.88 -14.36 -17.38
C ASP A 93 -2.67 -15.18 -16.09
N VAL A 94 -3.08 -14.63 -14.95
CA VAL A 94 -3.07 -15.34 -13.67
C VAL A 94 -4.29 -16.27 -13.61
N PRO A 95 -4.14 -17.56 -13.25
CA PRO A 95 -5.27 -18.46 -13.08
C PRO A 95 -6.25 -17.97 -12.01
N LEU A 96 -7.53 -17.82 -12.37
CA LEU A 96 -8.59 -17.34 -11.48
C LEU A 96 -9.78 -18.31 -11.45
N PRO A 97 -10.51 -18.39 -10.33
CA PRO A 97 -11.85 -18.97 -10.33
C PRO A 97 -12.76 -18.23 -11.31
N CYS A 98 -13.74 -18.94 -11.88
CA CYS A 98 -14.80 -18.31 -12.66
C CYS A 98 -15.48 -17.22 -11.82
N TRP A 99 -15.65 -16.03 -12.39
CA TRP A 99 -16.17 -14.88 -11.67
C TRP A 99 -17.05 -14.01 -12.58
N GLY A 100 -17.93 -13.24 -11.96
CA GLY A 100 -18.77 -12.24 -12.63
C GLY A 100 -19.12 -11.11 -11.67
N LEU A 101 -19.17 -9.88 -12.18
CA LEU A 101 -19.55 -8.72 -11.39
C LEU A 101 -21.08 -8.66 -11.26
N LEU A 102 -21.58 -8.71 -10.03
CA LEU A 102 -22.99 -8.47 -9.74
C LEU A 102 -23.27 -6.96 -9.71
N THR A 103 -23.96 -6.47 -10.72
CA THR A 103 -24.58 -5.14 -10.77
C THR A 103 -26.08 -5.25 -10.47
N PRO A 104 -26.75 -4.14 -10.11
CA PRO A 104 -28.21 -4.15 -9.90
C PRO A 104 -29.01 -4.70 -11.09
N ASP A 105 -28.47 -4.57 -12.31
CA ASP A 105 -29.11 -5.02 -13.55
C ASP A 105 -28.72 -6.46 -13.95
N SER A 106 -27.66 -7.03 -13.35
CA SER A 106 -27.24 -8.41 -13.61
C SER A 106 -27.86 -9.35 -12.59
N LYS A 107 -28.63 -10.34 -13.04
CA LYS A 107 -29.05 -11.45 -12.18
C LYS A 107 -28.01 -12.56 -12.25
N PRO A 108 -27.52 -13.10 -11.12
CA PRO A 108 -26.69 -14.29 -11.15
C PRO A 108 -27.48 -15.44 -11.77
N ASP A 109 -26.86 -16.17 -12.68
CA ASP A 109 -27.38 -17.45 -13.16
C ASP A 109 -27.21 -18.47 -12.03
N LEU A 110 -28.28 -18.64 -11.25
CA LEU A 110 -28.31 -19.54 -10.09
C LEU A 110 -28.70 -20.97 -10.48
N ASP A 111 -28.94 -21.25 -11.77
CA ASP A 111 -29.45 -22.54 -12.24
C ASP A 111 -28.38 -23.64 -12.28
N GLY A 112 -27.14 -23.34 -11.86
CA GLY A 112 -26.06 -24.33 -11.67
C GLY A 112 -25.54 -24.98 -12.95
N SER A 113 -26.08 -24.63 -14.12
CA SER A 113 -25.57 -25.04 -15.42
C SER A 113 -24.41 -24.13 -15.82
N VAL A 114 -23.20 -24.48 -15.41
CA VAL A 114 -21.97 -23.93 -16.02
C VAL A 114 -21.98 -24.32 -17.50
N ARG A 115 -22.55 -23.47 -18.36
CA ARG A 115 -22.39 -23.58 -19.81
C ARG A 115 -21.08 -22.88 -20.17
N MET A 116 -20.02 -23.67 -20.24
CA MET A 116 -18.77 -23.23 -20.85
C MET A 116 -19.00 -23.08 -22.36
N SER A 117 -18.88 -21.85 -22.86
CA SER A 117 -18.66 -21.59 -24.28
C SER A 117 -17.33 -20.85 -24.39
N TRP A 118 -16.37 -21.54 -25.03
CA TRP A 118 -15.02 -21.10 -25.37
C TRP A 118 -15.01 -19.86 -26.26
#